data_AF-A0A7W8A198-F1
#
_entry.id   AF-A0A7W8A198-F1
#
_cell.length_a   1.000
_cell.length_b   1.000
_cell.length_c   1.000
_cell.angle_alpha   90.00
_cell.angle_beta   90.00
_cell.angle_gamma   90.00
#
_symmetry.space_group_name_H-M   'P 1'
#
loop_
_entity.id
_entity.type
_entity.pdbx_description
1 polymer ?
#
loop_
_entity_poly.entity_id
_entity_poly.type
_entity_poly.pdbx_seq_one_letter_code
_entity_poly.pdbx_strand_id
1 'polypeptide(L)' 'MAAGQFGVPVERIVFLDDGEVNVRAARAVGMAAEVCASATQVRKLGGAAPTW' A
#
# COMPACT_ATOMS: atom_id res chain seq x y z
N MET A 1 5.82 -2.11 -11.76
CA MET A 1 6.23 -0.69 -11.86
C MET A 1 6.36 -0.14 -10.45
N ALA A 2 7.40 0.64 -10.15
CA ALA A 2 7.72 1.09 -8.79
C ALA A 2 7.44 2.58 -8.62
N ALA A 3 7.09 2.97 -7.38
CA ALA A 3 6.76 4.34 -6.95
C ALA A 3 7.66 5.46 -7.51
N GLY A 4 8.98 5.23 -7.55
CA GLY A 4 9.95 6.22 -8.03
C GLY A 4 9.76 6.62 -9.50
N GLN A 5 9.11 5.78 -10.30
CA GLN A 5 8.80 6.10 -11.69
C GLN A 5 7.69 7.15 -11.84
N PHE A 6 6.91 7.37 -10.77
CA PHE A 6 5.82 8.36 -10.74
C PHE A 6 6.23 9.67 -10.06
N GLY A 7 7.50 9.82 -9.64
CA GLY A 7 7.98 11.01 -8.93
C GLY A 7 7.36 11.19 -7.54
N VAL A 8 6.69 10.16 -7.00
CA VAL A 8 6.10 10.18 -5.67
C VAL A 8 7.11 9.59 -4.67
N PRO A 9 7.49 10.33 -3.63
CA PRO A 9 8.35 9.81 -2.59
C PRO A 9 7.66 8.66 -1.84
N VAL A 10 8.42 7.60 -1.53
CA VAL A 10 7.89 6.34 -0.98
C VAL A 10 7.20 6.53 0.37
N GLU A 11 7.64 7.51 1.16
CA GLU A 11 7.03 7.90 2.43
C GLU A 11 5.62 8.50 2.29
N ARG A 12 5.19 8.86 1.06
CA ARG A 12 3.83 9.33 0.77
C ARG A 12 2.91 8.25 0.21
N ILE A 13 3.36 7.00 0.18
CA ILE A 13 2.62 5.88 -0.40
C ILE A 13 2.15 4.94 0.71
N VAL A 14 0.87 4.58 0.65
CA VAL A 14 0.29 3.50 1.42
C VAL A 14 0.23 2.25 0.55
N PHE A 15 0.96 1.21 0.93
CA PHE A 15 0.99 -0.08 0.23
C PHE A 15 0.12 -1.11 0.95
N LEU A 16 -0.87 -1.67 0.25
CA LEU A 16 -1.78 -2.68 0.78
C LEU A 16 -1.63 -3.95 -0.06
N ASP A 17 -1.38 -5.08 0.61
CA ASP A 17 -1.16 -6.38 -0.03
C ASP A 17 -1.64 -7.48 0.91
N ASP A 18 -2.10 -8.61 0.40
CA ASP A 18 -2.54 -9.75 1.22
C ASP A 18 -1.38 -10.65 1.66
N GLY A 19 -0.21 -10.52 1.03
CA GLY A 19 1.02 -11.25 1.35
C GLY A 19 1.91 -10.52 2.35
N GLU A 20 2.17 -11.15 3.51
CA GLU A 20 3.09 -10.61 4.54
C GLU A 20 4.50 -10.29 4.01
N VAL A 21 5.01 -11.11 3.07
CA VAL A 21 6.35 -10.93 2.49
C VAL A 21 6.45 -9.59 1.75
N ASN A 22 5.43 -9.24 0.99
CA ASN A 22 5.38 -7.99 0.22
C ASN A 22 5.27 -6.78 1.15
N VAL A 23 4.43 -6.88 2.19
CA VAL A 23 4.28 -5.82 3.20
C VAL A 23 5.59 -5.57 3.95
N ARG A 24 6.32 -6.62 4.32
CA ARG A 24 7.64 -6.48 4.95
C ARG A 24 8.64 -5.81 4.02
N ALA A 25 8.67 -6.20 2.75
CA ALA A 25 9.54 -5.58 1.75
C ALA A 25 9.21 -4.08 1.55
N ALA A 26 7.93 -3.71 1.49
CA ALA A 26 7.49 -2.33 1.36
C ALA A 26 7.89 -1.48 2.59
N ARG A 27 7.76 -2.02 3.81
CA ARG A 27 8.22 -1.36 5.04
C ARG A 27 9.74 -1.15 5.05
N ALA A 28 10.50 -2.13 4.57
CA ALA A 28 11.96 -2.05 4.52
C ALA A 28 12.47 -0.90 3.63
N VAL A 29 11.66 -0.45 2.65
CA VAL A 29 11.99 0.70 1.79
C VAL A 29 11.32 2.00 2.23
N GLY A 30 10.72 2.04 3.43
CA GLY A 30 10.17 3.26 4.02
C GLY A 30 8.72 3.59 3.66
N MET A 31 7.98 2.66 3.03
CA MET A 31 6.55 2.85 2.77
C MET A 31 5.72 2.58 4.03
N ALA A 32 4.60 3.30 4.18
CA ALA A 32 3.53 2.86 5.06
C ALA A 32 2.87 1.63 4.41
N ALA A 33 2.84 0.49 5.10
CA ALA A 33 2.29 -0.73 4.50
C ALA A 33 1.54 -1.62 5.49
N GLU A 34 0.48 -2.27 5.02
CA GLU A 34 -0.42 -3.08 5.84
C GLU A 34 -0.91 -4.33 5.10
N VAL A 35 -1.09 -5.43 5.84
CA VAL A 35 -1.66 -6.66 5.30
C VAL A 35 -3.17 -6.49 5.21
N CYS A 36 -3.73 -6.62 4.01
CA CYS A 36 -5.17 -6.52 3.77
C CYS A 36 -5.66 -7.76 3.04
N ALA A 37 -6.45 -8.60 3.72
CA ALA A 37 -7.02 -9.82 3.14
C ALA A 37 -8.39 -9.60 2.49
N SER A 38 -8.93 -8.39 2.52
CA SER A 38 -10.27 -8.10 1.99
C SER A 38 -10.46 -6.66 1.53
N ALA A 39 -11.31 -6.47 0.52
CA ALA A 39 -11.74 -5.15 0.06
C ALA A 39 -12.39 -4.31 1.18
N THR A 40 -13.04 -4.96 2.15
CA THR A 40 -13.63 -4.28 3.31
C THR A 40 -12.57 -3.61 4.19
N GLN A 41 -11.41 -4.25 4.40
CA GLN A 41 -10.29 -3.65 5.12
C GLN A 41 -9.72 -2.45 4.36
N VAL A 42 -9.52 -2.60 3.04
CA VAL A 42 -9.06 -1.50 2.17
C VAL A 42 -9.99 -0.28 2.29
N ARG A 43 -11.31 -0.49 2.26
CA ARG A 43 -12.29 0.60 2.39
C ARG A 43 -12.24 1.32 3.73
N LYS A 44 -11.90 0.62 4.83
CA LYS A 44 -11.73 1.22 6.16
C LYS A 44 -10.49 2.12 6.23
N LEU A 45 -9.43 1.74 5.51
CA LEU A 45 -8.16 2.47 5.49
C LEU A 45 -8.16 3.65 4.50
N GLY A 46 -8.88 3.51 3.38
CA GLY A 46 -8.73 4.39 2.21
C GLY A 46 -9.64 5.63 2.14
N GLY A 47 -10.69 5.75 2.95
CA GLY A 47 -11.59 6.92 2.92
C GLY A 47 -12.11 7.26 1.52
N ALA A 48 -13.20 6.60 1.10
CA ALA A 48 -13.72 6.49 -0.27
C ALA A 48 -13.00 5.41 -1.10
N ALA A 49 -13.80 4.49 -1.65
CA ALA A 49 -13.32 3.37 -2.44
C ALA A 49 -12.65 3.90 -3.72
N PRO A 50 -11.50 3.36 -4.12
CA PRO A 50 -11.00 3.57 -5.47
C PRO A 50 -12.05 3.10 -6.48
N THR A 51 -12.41 3.95 -7.44
CA THR A 51 -13.22 3.58 -8.60
C THR A 51 -12.29 3.09 -9.70
N TRP A 52 -11.96 1.81 -9.70
CA TRP A 52 -11.36 1.12 -10.84
C TRP A 52 -12.02 -0.24 -11.02
#